data_AF-A0A7G9P301-F1
#
_entry.id   AF-A0A7G9P301-F1
#
_cell.length_a   1.000
_cell.length_b   1.000
_cell.length_c   1.000
_cell.angle_alpha   90.00
_cell.angle_beta   90.00
_cell.angle_gamma   90.00
#
_symmetry.space_group_name_H-M   'P 1'
#
loop_
_entity.id
_entity.type
_entity.pdbx_description
1 polymer ?
#
loop_
_entity_poly.entity_id
_entity_poly.type
_entity_poly.pdbx_seq_one_letter_code
_entity_poly.pdbx_strand_id
1 'polypeptide(L)'
;MRMNKIIVAAAVCLSCSIASAATYTWDGGDGSSQAWSTDSNWAGDVGPVSASDTRLLFDGASNTGTTANKLTNDVADPFLLNILEFSNSNNVAFVLGGSQLQFVNDGSTSPLIKSTRQPQQTIYNPIEVGAGVTLKLQNTTYYIDFQGPISGDGALLVDSNFGSGEFFMQTANTFTGGTTYVSTTSNPSWRNLDIRHDQGLGAGDLNVQGGNINPYNASTNTRPGGVRFSGSNRTVSNDINLLADSPLYAGNENGDTPTSDNVTLSGALDLDTYTAVLRGRGTGTYSGLIDGSAGGGIKKLGISSTWNLTGTMLFDIDGATSSLIELDEGTLDISGLTIDFAGALATLEQYVLVDYATGGTLVKGSFNPFGSVANKPGGYAVFDDVVNSQILLIAVPTPGAGAMGIVLMLGTAACRRRR
;
A
#
# COMPACT_ATOMS: atom_id res chain seq x y z
N MET A 1 37.03 28.82 68.16
CA MET A 1 35.65 28.37 67.82
C MET A 1 35.45 28.56 66.33
N ARG A 2 35.26 27.48 65.57
CA ARG A 2 35.00 27.52 64.11
C ARG A 2 33.48 27.50 63.89
N MET A 3 32.92 28.54 63.27
CA MET A 3 31.50 28.64 62.91
C MET A 3 31.24 27.89 61.59
N ASN A 4 30.46 26.81 61.66
CA ASN A 4 29.91 26.12 60.49
C ASN A 4 28.79 26.97 59.87
N LYS A 5 28.95 27.36 58.60
CA LYS A 5 27.87 27.97 57.82
C LYS A 5 26.97 26.86 57.27
N ILE A 6 25.75 26.76 57.80
CA ILE A 6 24.70 25.90 57.28
C ILE A 6 24.12 26.59 56.04
N ILE A 7 24.32 26.01 54.86
CA ILE A 7 23.67 26.45 53.62
C ILE A 7 22.32 25.72 53.55
N VAL A 8 21.23 26.47 53.69
CA VAL A 8 19.87 25.98 53.49
C VAL A 8 19.56 26.04 51.99
N ALA A 9 19.48 24.88 51.33
CA ALA A 9 19.03 24.78 49.95
C ALA A 9 17.49 24.85 49.93
N ALA A 10 16.94 25.94 49.39
CA ALA A 10 15.50 26.06 49.15
C ALA A 10 15.12 25.21 47.93
N ALA A 11 14.36 24.13 48.17
CA ALA A 11 13.77 23.33 47.10
C ALA A 11 12.57 24.08 46.52
N VAL A 12 12.76 24.71 45.35
CA VAL A 12 11.65 25.25 44.55
C VAL A 12 10.96 24.08 43.88
N CYS A 13 9.81 23.66 44.43
CA CYS A 13 8.90 22.74 43.74
C CYS A 13 8.28 23.49 42.56
N LEU A 14 8.87 23.36 41.36
CA LEU A 14 8.16 23.69 40.13
C LEU A 14 7.02 22.69 39.97
N SER A 15 5.80 23.10 40.35
CA SER A 15 4.59 22.41 39.94
C SER A 15 4.45 22.58 38.43
N CYS A 16 5.00 21.62 37.69
CA CYS A 16 4.81 21.52 36.25
C CYS A 16 3.34 21.11 36.02
N SER A 17 2.48 22.07 35.68
CA SER A 17 1.14 21.75 35.19
C SER A 17 1.32 20.97 33.90
N ILE A 18 0.98 19.68 33.93
CA ILE A 18 0.87 18.89 32.72
C ILE A 18 -0.33 19.47 31.96
N ALA A 19 -0.07 20.13 30.84
CA ALA A 19 -1.14 20.57 29.95
C ALA A 19 -1.90 19.32 29.49
N SER A 20 -3.17 19.23 29.87
CA SER A 20 -4.04 18.17 29.37
C SER A 20 -4.50 18.58 27.99
N ALA A 21 -4.32 17.69 27.00
CA ALA A 21 -4.83 17.88 25.64
C ALA A 21 -6.30 18.33 25.66
N ALA A 22 -6.57 19.51 25.11
CA ALA A 22 -7.92 20.07 25.04
C ALA A 22 -8.74 19.28 24.01
N THR A 23 -9.82 18.64 24.46
CA THR A 23 -10.76 17.93 23.58
C THR A 23 -11.96 18.83 23.30
N TYR A 24 -12.22 19.08 22.02
CA TYR A 24 -13.40 19.80 21.55
C TYR A 24 -14.30 18.83 20.82
N THR A 25 -15.52 18.65 21.33
CA THR A 25 -16.46 17.68 20.79
C THR A 25 -17.51 18.39 19.94
N TRP A 26 -17.53 18.13 18.64
CA TRP A 26 -18.61 18.61 17.77
C TRP A 26 -19.88 17.83 18.08
N ASP A 27 -20.89 18.51 18.62
CA ASP A 27 -22.22 17.96 18.87
C ASP A 27 -23.25 18.40 17.82
N GLY A 28 -22.89 19.38 16.99
CA GLY A 28 -23.69 19.88 15.87
C GLY A 28 -24.66 21.00 16.23
N GLY A 29 -24.76 21.37 17.51
CA GLY A 29 -25.57 22.49 17.97
C GLY A 29 -27.03 22.47 17.50
N ASP A 30 -27.55 23.67 17.23
CA ASP A 30 -28.88 23.87 16.63
C ASP A 30 -28.93 23.61 15.11
N GLY A 31 -27.78 23.33 14.50
CA GLY A 31 -27.62 23.08 13.07
C GLY A 31 -27.72 24.31 12.17
N SER A 32 -27.74 25.53 12.72
CA SER A 32 -27.87 26.77 11.96
C SER A 32 -26.59 27.18 11.21
N SER A 33 -25.42 26.74 11.66
CA SER A 33 -24.10 27.13 11.14
C SER A 33 -23.19 25.93 10.97
N GLN A 34 -22.41 25.88 9.89
CA GLN A 34 -21.41 24.84 9.65
C GLN A 34 -19.98 25.28 10.04
N ALA A 35 -19.82 26.50 10.56
CA ALA A 35 -18.53 27.06 10.95
C ALA A 35 -18.01 26.44 12.25
N TRP A 36 -16.71 26.13 12.29
CA TRP A 36 -16.03 25.66 13.49
C TRP A 36 -15.90 26.77 14.53
N SER A 37 -15.87 28.04 14.12
CA SER A 37 -15.84 29.19 15.04
C SER A 37 -17.17 29.45 15.76
N THR A 38 -18.24 28.71 15.45
CA THR A 38 -19.54 28.86 16.12
C THR A 38 -19.55 28.01 17.38
N ASP A 39 -19.36 28.65 18.53
CA ASP A 39 -19.27 27.99 19.84
C ASP A 39 -20.40 26.99 20.11
N SER A 40 -21.64 27.32 19.74
CA SER A 40 -22.82 26.46 19.96
C SER A 40 -22.83 25.15 19.17
N ASN A 41 -21.89 24.91 18.26
CA ASN A 41 -21.73 23.62 17.56
C ASN A 41 -20.86 22.62 18.35
N TRP A 42 -20.28 23.05 19.46
CA TRP A 42 -19.35 22.30 20.27
C TRP A 42 -19.91 22.09 21.67
N ALA A 43 -19.71 20.88 22.20
CA ALA A 43 -20.18 20.52 23.52
C ALA A 43 -19.61 21.48 24.57
N GLY A 44 -20.50 22.09 25.35
CA GLY A 44 -20.16 23.11 26.34
C GLY A 44 -20.11 24.54 25.80
N ASP A 45 -20.53 24.77 24.56
CA ASP A 45 -20.59 26.07 23.88
C ASP A 45 -19.24 26.78 23.87
N VAL A 46 -18.17 26.05 23.54
CA VAL A 46 -16.80 26.57 23.42
C VAL A 46 -16.15 26.00 22.16
N GLY A 47 -15.87 26.87 21.19
CA GLY A 47 -15.17 26.53 19.96
C GLY A 47 -13.72 26.08 20.18
N PRO A 48 -13.16 25.34 19.22
CA PRO A 48 -11.84 24.78 19.32
C PRO A 48 -10.77 25.86 19.19
N VAL A 49 -9.67 25.68 19.91
CA VAL A 49 -8.48 26.51 19.78
C VAL A 49 -7.45 25.76 18.96
N SER A 50 -6.78 26.44 18.03
CA SER A 50 -5.66 25.89 17.25
C SER A 50 -4.43 25.75 18.15
N ALA A 51 -4.05 24.52 18.49
CA ALA A 51 -2.91 24.23 19.35
C ALA A 51 -2.34 22.84 19.06
N SER A 52 -1.09 22.60 19.47
CA SER A 52 -0.40 21.35 19.15
C SER A 52 -0.94 20.13 19.88
N ASP A 53 -1.71 20.32 20.94
CA ASP A 53 -2.36 19.30 21.76
C ASP A 53 -3.89 19.27 21.54
N THR A 54 -4.40 20.02 20.57
CA THR A 54 -5.83 20.05 20.26
C THR A 54 -6.30 18.70 19.72
N ARG A 55 -7.38 18.19 20.32
CA ARG A 55 -8.14 17.04 19.84
C ARG A 55 -9.53 17.47 19.41
N LEU A 56 -9.87 17.20 18.16
CA LEU A 56 -11.23 17.38 17.63
C LEU A 56 -11.93 16.03 17.62
N LEU A 57 -13.08 15.97 18.30
CA LEU A 57 -13.92 14.79 18.38
C LEU A 57 -15.27 15.07 17.73
N PHE A 58 -15.52 14.48 16.57
CA PHE A 58 -16.81 14.59 15.90
C PHE A 58 -17.75 13.48 16.40
N ASP A 59 -18.64 13.81 17.36
CA ASP A 59 -19.57 12.89 18.07
C ASP A 59 -21.07 13.27 17.93
N GLY A 60 -21.39 14.31 17.14
CA GLY A 60 -22.77 14.72 16.87
C GLY A 60 -23.54 13.80 15.93
N ALA A 61 -24.87 13.97 15.94
CA ALA A 61 -25.83 13.35 15.01
C ALA A 61 -26.54 14.36 14.10
N SER A 62 -26.57 15.63 14.50
CA SER A 62 -27.03 16.76 13.70
C SER A 62 -25.85 17.47 13.03
N ASN A 63 -26.16 18.27 12.01
CA ASN A 63 -25.21 19.19 11.39
C ASN A 63 -23.86 18.51 11.06
N THR A 64 -23.90 17.43 10.29
CA THR A 64 -22.71 16.62 9.98
C THR A 64 -22.01 17.06 8.69
N GLY A 65 -22.52 18.12 8.05
CA GLY A 65 -22.02 18.62 6.79
C GLY A 65 -22.48 17.78 5.58
N THR A 66 -22.34 18.37 4.41
CA THR A 66 -22.57 17.76 3.09
C THR A 66 -21.50 18.23 2.12
N THR A 67 -21.39 17.62 0.94
CA THR A 67 -20.46 18.09 -0.10
C THR A 67 -20.71 19.56 -0.49
N ALA A 68 -21.97 20.00 -0.52
CA ALA A 68 -22.34 21.37 -0.85
C ALA A 68 -22.15 22.34 0.33
N ASN A 69 -22.32 21.86 1.56
CA ASN A 69 -22.24 22.66 2.78
C ASN A 69 -21.45 21.91 3.85
N LYS A 70 -20.12 22.03 3.79
CA LYS A 70 -19.17 21.25 4.60
C LYS A 70 -19.02 21.87 5.98
N LEU A 71 -18.65 21.07 6.97
CA LEU A 71 -18.21 21.58 8.28
C LEU A 71 -16.88 22.32 8.07
N THR A 72 -16.94 23.64 8.17
CA THR A 72 -15.90 24.53 7.66
C THR A 72 -15.00 24.96 8.81
N ASN A 73 -13.74 24.53 8.75
CA ASN A 73 -12.69 25.13 9.57
C ASN A 73 -12.44 26.57 9.11
N ASP A 74 -12.87 27.52 9.93
CA ASP A 74 -12.69 28.96 9.77
C ASP A 74 -12.01 29.61 10.98
N VAL A 75 -11.44 28.80 11.88
CA VAL A 75 -10.82 29.27 13.13
C VAL A 75 -9.39 29.73 12.93
N ALA A 76 -8.61 29.01 12.12
CA ALA A 76 -7.21 29.32 11.83
C ALA A 76 -6.78 28.72 10.48
N ASP A 77 -5.70 29.25 9.90
CA ASP A 77 -5.08 28.78 8.65
C ASP A 77 -3.54 28.93 8.72
N PRO A 78 -2.78 27.86 8.99
CA PRO A 78 -3.25 26.50 9.31
C PRO A 78 -3.90 26.43 10.70
N PHE A 79 -4.83 25.47 10.87
CA PHE A 79 -5.32 25.05 12.18
C PHE A 79 -4.44 23.90 12.71
N LEU A 80 -3.71 24.16 13.80
CA LEU A 80 -2.86 23.19 14.47
C LEU A 80 -3.71 22.22 15.30
N LEU A 81 -3.43 20.93 15.18
CA LEU A 81 -4.06 19.87 15.96
C LEU A 81 -3.15 18.65 16.10
N ASN A 82 -3.45 17.79 17.08
CA ASN A 82 -2.82 16.48 17.22
C ASN A 82 -3.76 15.35 16.75
N ILE A 83 -5.04 15.39 17.15
CA ILE A 83 -5.98 14.30 16.92
C ILE A 83 -7.24 14.82 16.22
N LEU A 84 -7.61 14.17 15.12
CA LEU A 84 -8.91 14.28 14.49
C LEU A 84 -9.63 12.93 14.59
N GLU A 85 -10.71 12.88 15.35
CA GLU A 85 -11.44 11.65 15.62
C GLU A 85 -12.91 11.76 15.22
N PHE A 86 -13.36 10.74 14.50
CA PHE A 86 -14.76 10.47 14.23
C PHE A 86 -15.18 9.27 15.10
N SER A 87 -15.90 9.56 16.18
CA SER A 87 -16.48 8.57 17.10
C SER A 87 -17.97 8.85 17.22
N ASN A 88 -18.85 7.85 17.23
CA ASN A 88 -20.25 7.93 17.73
C ASN A 88 -20.98 6.61 17.58
N SER A 89 -21.96 6.40 18.45
CA SER A 89 -23.00 5.37 18.36
C SER A 89 -24.07 5.63 17.29
N ASN A 90 -24.19 6.85 16.73
CA ASN A 90 -25.34 7.24 15.89
C ASN A 90 -25.21 6.97 14.38
N ASN A 91 -24.14 6.35 13.89
CA ASN A 91 -23.99 5.93 12.48
C ASN A 91 -24.19 7.05 11.42
N VAL A 92 -23.56 8.21 11.59
CA VAL A 92 -23.63 9.34 10.63
C VAL A 92 -22.27 9.70 10.02
N ALA A 93 -22.30 10.14 8.76
CA ALA A 93 -21.14 10.57 7.98
C ALA A 93 -20.87 12.07 8.19
N PHE A 94 -19.60 12.42 8.39
CA PHE A 94 -19.16 13.81 8.37
C PHE A 94 -18.49 14.21 7.07
N VAL A 95 -18.72 15.45 6.68
CA VAL A 95 -18.04 16.09 5.55
C VAL A 95 -17.36 17.37 6.04
N LEU A 96 -16.04 17.31 6.20
CA LEU A 96 -15.21 18.42 6.64
C LEU A 96 -14.65 19.21 5.46
N GLY A 97 -14.42 20.51 5.64
CA GLY A 97 -13.75 21.40 4.68
C GLY A 97 -13.24 22.67 5.34
N GLY A 98 -12.84 23.66 4.53
CA GLY A 98 -12.30 24.93 5.01
C GLY A 98 -10.77 24.99 4.95
N SER A 99 -10.16 25.77 5.86
CA SER A 99 -8.72 26.04 5.92
C SER A 99 -7.86 24.79 6.20
N GLN A 100 -6.55 24.91 5.99
CA GLN A 100 -5.59 23.81 6.15
C GLN A 100 -5.57 23.27 7.59
N LEU A 101 -5.42 21.95 7.73
CA LEU A 101 -5.14 21.27 9.00
C LEU A 101 -3.66 20.89 9.05
N GLN A 102 -2.93 21.32 10.08
CA GLN A 102 -1.53 20.95 10.27
C GLN A 102 -1.38 20.05 11.49
N PHE A 103 -1.02 18.79 11.25
CA PHE A 103 -0.82 17.81 12.31
C PHE A 103 0.57 17.97 12.92
N VAL A 104 0.60 18.17 14.24
CA VAL A 104 1.83 18.46 14.99
C VAL A 104 1.97 17.53 16.20
N ASN A 105 3.19 17.08 16.47
CA ASN A 105 3.49 16.30 17.67
C ASN A 105 3.29 17.18 18.92
N ASP A 106 2.58 16.70 19.93
CA ASP A 106 2.44 17.39 21.22
C ASP A 106 3.56 17.03 22.24
N GLY A 107 4.48 16.13 21.83
CA GLY A 107 5.57 15.59 22.64
C GLY A 107 5.24 14.33 23.45
N SER A 108 3.96 13.95 23.55
CA SER A 108 3.46 12.80 24.32
C SER A 108 2.61 11.82 23.50
N THR A 109 1.90 12.32 22.49
CA THR A 109 1.01 11.60 21.61
C THR A 109 1.32 11.91 20.15
N SER A 110 1.37 10.85 19.34
CA SER A 110 1.60 10.96 17.91
C SER A 110 0.32 11.40 17.20
N PRO A 111 0.43 12.28 16.20
CA PRO A 111 -0.72 12.73 15.43
C PRO A 111 -1.54 11.61 14.82
N LEU A 112 -2.86 11.77 14.85
CA LEU A 112 -3.80 10.70 14.54
C LEU A 112 -5.05 11.22 13.82
N ILE A 113 -5.41 10.57 12.72
CA ILE A 113 -6.77 10.57 12.17
C ILE A 113 -7.39 9.21 12.44
N LYS A 114 -8.53 9.21 13.13
CA LYS A 114 -9.19 7.98 13.55
C LYS A 114 -10.68 8.02 13.26
N SER A 115 -11.20 6.93 12.71
CA SER A 115 -12.63 6.66 12.65
C SER A 115 -12.94 5.33 13.34
N THR A 116 -13.87 5.36 14.29
CA THR A 116 -14.50 4.16 14.85
C THR A 116 -15.92 3.93 14.31
N ARG A 117 -16.35 4.77 13.36
CA ARG A 117 -17.72 4.89 12.86
C ARG A 117 -17.97 4.10 11.58
N GLN A 118 -19.22 3.72 11.40
CA GLN A 118 -19.92 3.54 10.11
C GLN A 118 -20.70 4.86 9.92
N PRO A 119 -20.80 5.58 8.77
CA PRO A 119 -20.50 5.34 7.37
C PRO A 119 -19.23 6.12 6.92
N GLN A 120 -19.08 6.38 5.62
CA GLN A 120 -17.98 7.15 5.02
C GLN A 120 -17.74 8.49 5.72
N GLN A 121 -16.48 8.79 6.03
CA GLN A 121 -16.05 10.13 6.44
C GLN A 121 -15.34 10.81 5.27
N THR A 122 -15.55 12.11 5.05
CA THR A 122 -14.94 12.84 3.94
C THR A 122 -14.22 14.09 4.45
N ILE A 123 -12.96 14.26 4.06
CA ILE A 123 -12.12 15.39 4.47
C ILE A 123 -11.69 16.16 3.22
N TYR A 124 -12.23 17.36 3.03
CA TYR A 124 -11.83 18.28 1.94
C TYR A 124 -10.74 19.26 2.36
N ASN A 125 -10.43 19.38 3.66
CA ASN A 125 -9.35 20.23 4.13
C ASN A 125 -8.02 19.80 3.50
N PRO A 126 -7.19 20.73 3.02
CA PRO A 126 -5.77 20.46 2.83
C PRO A 126 -5.16 20.00 4.16
N ILE A 127 -4.30 19.00 4.12
CA ILE A 127 -3.58 18.48 5.28
C ILE A 127 -2.09 18.74 5.09
N GLU A 128 -1.44 19.21 6.15
CA GLU A 128 0.01 19.29 6.25
C GLU A 128 0.52 18.35 7.34
N VAL A 129 1.55 17.57 6.99
CA VAL A 129 2.32 16.72 7.90
C VAL A 129 3.75 17.23 7.90
N GLY A 130 4.12 17.96 8.95
CA GLY A 130 5.43 18.60 9.05
C GLY A 130 6.61 17.63 9.14
N ALA A 131 7.82 18.13 8.91
CA ALA A 131 9.05 17.34 9.03
C ALA A 131 9.14 16.63 10.40
N GLY A 132 9.49 15.34 10.40
CA GLY A 132 9.60 14.52 11.61
C GLY A 132 8.26 14.15 12.26
N VAL A 133 7.13 14.46 11.61
CA VAL A 133 5.81 13.98 12.01
C VAL A 133 5.44 12.74 11.19
N THR A 134 4.92 11.72 11.87
CA THR A 134 4.22 10.60 11.22
C THR A 134 2.74 10.70 11.58
N LEU A 135 1.91 10.99 10.59
CA LEU A 135 0.45 11.02 10.77
C LEU A 135 -0.09 9.59 10.69
N LYS A 136 -0.63 9.11 11.80
CA LYS A 136 -1.24 7.78 11.88
C LYS A 136 -2.69 7.83 11.39
N LEU A 137 -3.08 6.87 10.56
CA LEU A 137 -4.45 6.71 10.04
C LEU A 137 -5.04 5.41 10.57
N GLN A 138 -6.22 5.49 11.21
CA GLN A 138 -6.93 4.34 11.78
C GLN A 138 -8.41 4.37 11.41
N ASN A 139 -8.94 3.24 10.94
CA ASN A 139 -10.35 3.15 10.56
C ASN A 139 -10.92 1.76 10.88
N THR A 140 -12.02 1.69 11.62
CA THR A 140 -12.61 0.41 11.99
C THR A 140 -13.45 -0.22 10.87
N THR A 141 -14.02 0.58 9.98
CA THR A 141 -15.05 0.13 9.01
C THR A 141 -15.35 1.20 7.96
N TYR A 142 -16.01 0.82 6.86
CA TYR A 142 -16.24 1.66 5.67
C TYR A 142 -14.95 2.33 5.21
N TYR A 143 -14.92 3.66 5.04
CA TYR A 143 -13.74 4.34 4.54
C TYR A 143 -13.65 5.80 5.00
N ILE A 144 -12.42 6.30 5.06
CA ILE A 144 -12.14 7.73 5.14
C ILE A 144 -11.67 8.19 3.75
N ASP A 145 -12.34 9.20 3.21
CA ASP A 145 -12.14 9.73 1.87
C ASP A 145 -11.40 11.07 1.93
N PHE A 146 -10.12 11.07 1.54
CA PHE A 146 -9.28 12.27 1.51
C PHE A 146 -9.45 12.97 0.17
N GLN A 147 -10.23 14.06 0.18
CA GLN A 147 -10.57 14.89 -0.97
C GLN A 147 -9.75 16.20 -1.02
N GLY A 148 -9.06 16.55 0.06
CA GLY A 148 -8.04 17.61 0.08
C GLY A 148 -6.63 17.04 -0.18
N PRO A 149 -5.66 17.84 -0.66
CA PRO A 149 -4.28 17.39 -0.81
C PRO A 149 -3.60 17.24 0.55
N ILE A 150 -2.70 16.26 0.65
CA ILE A 150 -1.78 16.04 1.79
C ILE A 150 -0.38 16.50 1.36
N SER A 151 0.28 17.30 2.20
CA SER A 151 1.56 17.97 1.91
C SER A 151 2.50 17.95 3.11
N GLY A 152 3.75 18.39 2.93
CA GLY A 152 4.77 18.53 3.98
C GLY A 152 5.81 17.40 4.00
N ASP A 153 6.86 17.55 4.80
CA ASP A 153 7.99 16.61 4.76
C ASP A 153 7.80 15.35 5.61
N GLY A 154 6.66 15.24 6.31
CA GLY A 154 6.34 14.12 7.17
C GLY A 154 5.82 12.88 6.43
N ALA A 155 5.55 11.83 7.21
CA ALA A 155 5.18 10.51 6.72
C ALA A 155 3.74 10.14 7.08
N LEU A 156 3.16 9.18 6.36
CA LEU A 156 1.89 8.55 6.70
C LEU A 156 2.09 7.12 7.24
N LEU A 157 1.36 6.77 8.29
CA LEU A 157 1.25 5.39 8.77
C LEU A 157 -0.20 4.92 8.70
N VAL A 158 -0.51 4.05 7.74
CA VAL A 158 -1.82 3.42 7.58
C VAL A 158 -1.86 2.16 8.43
N ASP A 159 -2.46 2.26 9.62
CA ASP A 159 -2.61 1.15 10.56
C ASP A 159 -3.92 0.39 10.29
N SER A 160 -3.86 -0.50 9.31
CA SER A 160 -4.97 -1.38 8.96
C SER A 160 -5.17 -2.52 9.96
N ASN A 161 -4.38 -2.63 11.04
CA ASN A 161 -4.66 -3.59 12.11
C ASN A 161 -5.77 -3.11 13.05
N PHE A 162 -6.05 -1.81 13.07
CA PHE A 162 -7.06 -1.21 13.95
C PHE A 162 -8.49 -1.68 13.66
N GLY A 163 -8.80 -2.01 12.41
CA GLY A 163 -10.07 -2.62 12.03
C GLY A 163 -10.18 -2.82 10.53
N SER A 164 -11.39 -2.94 10.01
CA SER A 164 -11.72 -3.32 8.63
C SER A 164 -12.16 -2.13 7.77
N GLY A 165 -11.64 -0.93 8.04
CA GLY A 165 -11.89 0.25 7.24
C GLY A 165 -10.84 0.46 6.13
N GLU A 166 -11.24 1.19 5.10
CA GLU A 166 -10.39 1.61 3.98
C GLU A 166 -10.01 3.10 4.10
N PHE A 167 -9.02 3.51 3.31
CA PHE A 167 -8.60 4.91 3.16
C PHE A 167 -8.46 5.22 1.66
N PHE A 168 -9.10 6.29 1.19
CA PHE A 168 -9.06 6.67 -0.23
C PHE A 168 -8.24 7.94 -0.42
N MET A 169 -7.20 7.86 -1.24
CA MET A 169 -6.36 9.00 -1.64
C MET A 169 -6.82 9.51 -3.00
N GLN A 170 -7.65 10.55 -3.03
CA GLN A 170 -8.34 11.01 -4.25
C GLN A 170 -7.59 12.10 -5.01
N THR A 171 -6.65 12.77 -4.37
CA THR A 171 -5.99 13.99 -4.86
C THR A 171 -4.50 13.79 -5.09
N ALA A 172 -3.90 14.76 -5.78
CA ALA A 172 -2.46 14.90 -5.85
C ALA A 172 -1.92 15.28 -4.47
N ASN A 173 -1.05 14.44 -3.91
CA ASN A 173 -0.36 14.69 -2.66
C ASN A 173 1.10 15.05 -2.94
N THR A 174 1.71 15.84 -2.07
CA THR A 174 3.09 16.35 -2.22
C THR A 174 3.98 16.04 -1.02
N PHE A 175 3.50 15.25 -0.05
CA PHE A 175 4.31 14.92 1.11
C PHE A 175 5.49 14.01 0.74
N THR A 176 6.61 14.14 1.44
CA THR A 176 7.88 13.48 1.04
C THR A 176 8.34 12.38 1.99
N GLY A 177 7.79 12.26 3.20
CA GLY A 177 8.22 11.26 4.18
C GLY A 177 7.78 9.82 3.89
N GLY A 178 7.04 9.60 2.79
CA GLY A 178 6.57 8.28 2.37
C GLY A 178 5.33 7.80 3.11
N THR A 179 4.85 6.63 2.72
CA THR A 179 3.66 5.99 3.29
C THR A 179 4.02 4.58 3.73
N THR A 180 3.67 4.22 4.96
CA THR A 180 3.77 2.83 5.45
C THR A 180 2.38 2.25 5.64
N TYR A 181 2.07 1.17 4.94
CA TYR A 181 0.86 0.37 5.14
C TYR A 181 1.18 -0.84 6.03
N VAL A 182 0.44 -1.01 7.12
CA VAL A 182 0.65 -2.13 8.07
C VAL A 182 -0.63 -2.94 8.24
N SER A 183 -0.55 -4.23 7.97
CA SER A 183 -1.67 -5.18 8.09
C SER A 183 -1.16 -6.59 8.39
N THR A 184 -1.81 -7.33 9.28
CA THR A 184 -1.46 -8.74 9.52
C THR A 184 -1.84 -9.64 8.35
N THR A 185 -1.17 -10.79 8.22
CA THR A 185 -1.43 -11.78 7.16
C THR A 185 -2.71 -12.61 7.36
N SER A 186 -3.30 -12.58 8.55
CA SER A 186 -4.52 -13.34 8.92
C SER A 186 -5.82 -12.55 8.78
N ASN A 187 -5.79 -11.39 8.10
CA ASN A 187 -6.78 -10.34 8.32
C ASN A 187 -8.16 -10.53 7.65
N PRO A 188 -9.28 -10.16 8.32
CA PRO A 188 -10.60 -10.06 7.72
C PRO A 188 -10.72 -8.93 6.69
N SER A 189 -11.81 -8.98 5.94
CA SER A 189 -12.10 -8.16 4.77
C SER A 189 -11.91 -6.64 4.93
N TRP A 190 -11.70 -5.93 3.81
CA TRP A 190 -11.88 -4.46 3.66
C TRP A 190 -10.81 -3.52 4.26
N ARG A 191 -9.57 -4.00 4.37
CA ARG A 191 -8.47 -3.24 4.96
C ARG A 191 -7.58 -2.59 3.91
N ASN A 192 -8.15 -1.73 3.07
CA ASN A 192 -7.45 -1.23 1.89
C ASN A 192 -6.94 0.21 2.04
N LEU A 193 -5.72 0.44 1.58
CA LEU A 193 -5.28 1.76 1.15
C LEU A 193 -5.54 1.86 -0.36
N ASP A 194 -6.49 2.68 -0.79
CA ASP A 194 -6.90 2.84 -2.19
C ASP A 194 -6.34 4.15 -2.78
N ILE A 195 -5.44 4.01 -3.74
CA ILE A 195 -4.77 5.10 -4.43
C ILE A 195 -5.51 5.40 -5.73
N ARG A 196 -6.19 6.55 -5.76
CA ARG A 196 -7.07 6.98 -6.87
C ARG A 196 -6.54 8.20 -7.63
N HIS A 197 -5.28 8.55 -7.39
CA HIS A 197 -4.57 9.60 -8.10
C HIS A 197 -3.12 9.17 -8.33
N ASP A 198 -2.51 9.61 -9.43
CA ASP A 198 -1.13 9.27 -9.81
C ASP A 198 -0.10 9.65 -8.72
N GLN A 199 -0.37 10.78 -8.06
CA GLN A 199 0.41 11.32 -6.93
C GLN A 199 -0.26 11.06 -5.57
N GLY A 200 -1.15 10.07 -5.45
CA GLY A 200 -1.89 9.82 -4.22
C GLY A 200 -1.00 9.41 -3.02
N LEU A 201 0.22 8.94 -3.27
CA LEU A 201 1.20 8.54 -2.25
C LEU A 201 2.23 9.63 -1.91
N GLY A 202 2.10 10.84 -2.47
CA GLY A 202 3.14 11.87 -2.34
C GLY A 202 4.38 11.53 -3.17
N ALA A 203 5.53 12.05 -2.76
CA ALA A 203 6.80 11.88 -3.46
C ALA A 203 7.75 10.87 -2.78
N GLY A 204 7.43 10.39 -1.57
CA GLY A 204 8.24 9.38 -0.87
C GLY A 204 7.83 7.94 -1.20
N ASP A 205 8.58 6.98 -0.68
CA ASP A 205 8.37 5.56 -0.96
C ASP A 205 7.09 5.01 -0.29
N LEU A 206 6.61 3.88 -0.81
CA LEU A 206 5.57 3.08 -0.20
C LEU A 206 6.18 1.84 0.47
N ASN A 207 6.10 1.75 1.79
CA ASN A 207 6.48 0.56 2.54
C ASN A 207 5.23 -0.29 2.83
N VAL A 208 5.22 -1.55 2.42
CA VAL A 208 4.07 -2.45 2.58
C VAL A 208 4.43 -3.60 3.52
N GLN A 209 3.80 -3.60 4.69
CA GLN A 209 3.96 -4.64 5.71
C GLN A 209 2.68 -5.46 5.81
N GLY A 210 2.52 -6.42 4.91
CA GLY A 210 1.54 -7.49 4.98
C GLY A 210 0.23 -7.17 4.26
N GLY A 211 -0.86 -7.77 4.74
CA GLY A 211 -2.14 -7.82 4.05
C GLY A 211 -2.62 -9.26 3.89
N ASN A 212 -3.86 -9.43 3.45
CA ASN A 212 -4.43 -10.76 3.33
C ASN A 212 -4.04 -11.36 1.98
N ILE A 213 -3.20 -12.39 1.99
CA ILE A 213 -2.72 -13.08 0.79
C ILE A 213 -3.58 -14.29 0.41
N ASN A 214 -4.72 -14.54 1.08
CA ASN A 214 -5.65 -15.61 0.71
C ASN A 214 -6.49 -15.23 -0.50
N PRO A 215 -6.96 -16.18 -1.33
CA PRO A 215 -7.85 -15.88 -2.44
C PRO A 215 -9.13 -15.17 -1.98
N TYR A 216 -9.74 -14.38 -2.87
CA TYR A 216 -11.08 -13.84 -2.64
C TYR A 216 -12.06 -15.00 -2.45
N ASN A 217 -12.85 -14.96 -1.38
CA ASN A 217 -13.89 -15.95 -1.13
C ASN A 217 -15.27 -15.29 -1.16
N ALA A 218 -15.95 -15.47 -2.29
CA ALA A 218 -17.30 -14.94 -2.51
C ALA A 218 -18.32 -15.47 -1.48
N SER A 219 -18.17 -16.72 -1.03
CA SER A 219 -19.13 -17.36 -0.11
C SER A 219 -19.11 -16.76 1.29
N THR A 220 -17.95 -16.28 1.74
CA THR A 220 -17.78 -15.63 3.04
C THR A 220 -17.67 -14.11 2.94
N ASN A 221 -17.76 -13.55 1.72
CA ASN A 221 -17.44 -12.16 1.41
C ASN A 221 -16.07 -11.76 2.02
N THR A 222 -15.11 -12.70 2.00
CA THR A 222 -13.75 -12.45 2.46
C THR A 222 -12.98 -11.73 1.36
N ARG A 223 -12.72 -10.44 1.57
CA ARG A 223 -12.06 -9.54 0.62
C ARG A 223 -10.66 -9.19 1.09
N PRO A 224 -9.63 -9.82 0.55
CA PRO A 224 -8.30 -9.59 1.07
C PRO A 224 -7.92 -8.09 1.05
N GLY A 225 -7.41 -7.61 2.18
CA GLY A 225 -6.92 -6.24 2.32
C GLY A 225 -5.50 -6.09 1.74
N GLY A 226 -5.14 -4.87 1.35
CA GLY A 226 -3.78 -4.49 0.95
C GLY A 226 -3.72 -3.10 0.34
N VAL A 227 -2.75 -2.88 -0.55
CA VAL A 227 -2.63 -1.60 -1.28
C VAL A 227 -3.26 -1.74 -2.66
N ARG A 228 -4.30 -0.94 -2.90
CA ARG A 228 -5.06 -0.93 -4.15
C ARG A 228 -4.75 0.33 -4.94
N PHE A 229 -4.58 0.17 -6.24
CA PHE A 229 -4.49 1.25 -7.20
C PHE A 229 -5.71 1.18 -8.12
N SER A 230 -6.55 2.21 -8.15
CA SER A 230 -7.84 2.16 -8.88
C SER A 230 -8.00 3.35 -9.80
N GLY A 231 -8.43 3.15 -11.04
CA GLY A 231 -8.72 4.17 -12.05
C GLY A 231 -8.14 3.84 -13.43
N SER A 232 -8.57 4.58 -14.44
CA SER A 232 -8.17 4.35 -15.84
C SER A 232 -6.91 5.12 -16.22
N ASN A 233 -5.93 4.43 -16.81
CA ASN A 233 -4.64 4.98 -17.26
C ASN A 233 -3.84 5.68 -16.15
N ARG A 234 -3.89 5.11 -14.94
CA ARG A 234 -3.18 5.60 -13.76
C ARG A 234 -1.70 5.25 -13.84
N THR A 235 -0.81 6.16 -13.49
CA THR A 235 0.62 5.86 -13.33
C THR A 235 1.08 6.26 -11.94
N VAL A 236 1.69 5.34 -11.20
CA VAL A 236 2.31 5.59 -9.90
C VAL A 236 3.80 5.31 -10.04
N SER A 237 4.63 6.27 -9.61
CA SER A 237 6.08 6.22 -9.76
C SER A 237 6.84 6.12 -8.44
N ASN A 238 6.13 5.98 -7.32
CA ASN A 238 6.75 5.74 -6.01
C ASN A 238 7.44 4.37 -6.02
N ASP A 239 8.62 4.31 -5.41
CA ASP A 239 9.26 3.03 -5.11
C ASP A 239 8.43 2.30 -4.04
N ILE A 240 8.38 0.98 -4.13
CA ILE A 240 7.61 0.09 -3.28
C ILE A 240 8.57 -0.86 -2.58
N ASN A 241 8.60 -0.81 -1.25
CA ASN A 241 9.42 -1.70 -0.44
C ASN A 241 8.51 -2.69 0.29
N LEU A 242 8.71 -3.99 0.11
CA LEU A 242 8.00 -5.01 0.85
C LEU A 242 8.70 -5.31 2.18
N LEU A 243 7.93 -5.31 3.25
CA LEU A 243 8.36 -5.65 4.61
C LEU A 243 7.71 -6.95 5.12
N ALA A 244 6.88 -7.57 4.28
CA ALA A 244 6.24 -8.87 4.44
C ALA A 244 5.60 -9.27 3.10
N ASP A 245 5.20 -10.54 2.96
CA ASP A 245 4.36 -10.97 1.83
C ASP A 245 3.09 -10.11 1.76
N SER A 246 2.91 -9.42 0.64
CA SER A 246 1.95 -8.33 0.57
C SER A 246 1.20 -8.32 -0.76
N PRO A 247 -0.13 -8.14 -0.76
CA PRO A 247 -0.91 -8.03 -1.98
C PRO A 247 -0.94 -6.60 -2.53
N LEU A 248 -0.73 -6.49 -3.85
CA LEU A 248 -0.85 -5.26 -4.63
C LEU A 248 -1.98 -5.43 -5.66
N TYR A 249 -2.93 -4.48 -5.71
CA TYR A 249 -4.13 -4.61 -6.55
C TYR A 249 -4.15 -3.58 -7.68
N ALA A 250 -4.41 -4.05 -8.91
CA ALA A 250 -4.88 -3.21 -10.01
C ALA A 250 -6.42 -3.26 -10.06
N GLY A 251 -7.05 -2.25 -9.47
CA GLY A 251 -8.50 -2.14 -9.34
C GLY A 251 -9.10 -2.95 -8.19
N ASN A 252 -10.43 -2.91 -8.10
CA ASN A 252 -11.17 -3.65 -7.08
C ASN A 252 -11.18 -5.15 -7.39
N GLU A 253 -11.09 -5.98 -6.36
CA GLU A 253 -11.19 -7.44 -6.43
C GLU A 253 -12.63 -7.98 -6.29
N ASN A 254 -13.62 -7.12 -6.07
CA ASN A 254 -14.99 -7.56 -5.88
C ASN A 254 -15.74 -7.83 -7.19
N GLY A 255 -16.52 -8.91 -7.21
CA GLY A 255 -17.44 -9.28 -8.29
C GLY A 255 -16.82 -10.14 -9.40
N ASP A 256 -17.57 -10.34 -10.49
CA ASP A 256 -17.19 -11.22 -11.61
C ASP A 256 -16.92 -10.50 -12.95
N THR A 257 -17.18 -9.18 -13.07
CA THR A 257 -16.86 -8.37 -14.27
C THR A 257 -15.56 -7.54 -14.19
N PRO A 258 -14.56 -7.72 -15.07
CA PRO A 258 -13.35 -6.91 -15.08
C PRO A 258 -13.67 -5.42 -14.98
N THR A 259 -12.84 -4.67 -14.26
CA THR A 259 -13.03 -3.22 -14.12
C THR A 259 -12.33 -2.49 -15.26
N SER A 260 -12.72 -1.22 -15.50
CA SER A 260 -12.00 -0.33 -16.43
C SER A 260 -10.69 0.23 -15.84
N ASP A 261 -10.23 -0.33 -14.72
CA ASP A 261 -8.99 0.07 -14.07
C ASP A 261 -7.82 -0.38 -14.94
N ASN A 262 -6.92 0.56 -15.23
CA ASN A 262 -5.70 0.33 -15.99
C ASN A 262 -4.58 1.11 -15.30
N VAL A 263 -3.69 0.41 -14.62
CA VAL A 263 -2.69 0.98 -13.71
C VAL A 263 -1.29 0.59 -14.17
N THR A 264 -0.38 1.55 -14.16
CA THR A 264 1.06 1.35 -14.35
C THR A 264 1.80 1.71 -13.07
N LEU A 265 2.62 0.78 -12.57
CA LEU A 265 3.58 0.99 -11.51
C LEU A 265 4.97 1.09 -12.16
N SER A 266 5.69 2.17 -11.88
CA SER A 266 6.93 2.53 -12.58
C SER A 266 8.12 2.80 -11.67
N GLY A 267 7.90 2.95 -10.36
CA GLY A 267 8.98 2.94 -9.37
C GLY A 267 9.65 1.57 -9.26
N ALA A 268 10.74 1.48 -8.51
CA ALA A 268 11.33 0.20 -8.14
C ALA A 268 10.42 -0.58 -7.18
N LEU A 269 10.41 -1.91 -7.27
CA LEU A 269 9.79 -2.82 -6.32
C LEU A 269 10.91 -3.60 -5.66
N ASP A 270 11.23 -3.25 -4.43
CA ASP A 270 12.12 -4.00 -3.57
C ASP A 270 11.32 -5.08 -2.84
N LEU A 271 11.57 -6.32 -3.20
CA LEU A 271 10.96 -7.51 -2.62
C LEU A 271 11.68 -7.96 -1.34
N ASP A 272 12.95 -7.59 -1.14
CA ASP A 272 13.85 -8.21 -0.15
C ASP A 272 13.75 -9.76 -0.22
N THR A 273 13.19 -10.42 0.80
CA THR A 273 12.92 -11.87 0.83
C THR A 273 11.42 -12.21 0.68
N TYR A 274 10.59 -11.25 0.32
CA TYR A 274 9.12 -11.34 0.37
C TYR A 274 8.47 -11.49 -1.01
N THR A 275 7.23 -11.98 -1.00
CA THR A 275 6.44 -12.15 -2.21
C THR A 275 5.45 -11.01 -2.42
N ALA A 276 5.53 -10.35 -3.59
CA ALA A 276 4.47 -9.46 -4.06
C ALA A 276 3.33 -10.29 -4.67
N VAL A 277 2.13 -10.20 -4.08
CA VAL A 277 0.95 -10.92 -4.56
C VAL A 277 0.12 -10.00 -5.45
N LEU A 278 0.29 -10.10 -6.76
CA LEU A 278 -0.39 -9.29 -7.76
C LEU A 278 -1.85 -9.73 -7.94
N ARG A 279 -2.77 -8.77 -7.81
CA ARG A 279 -4.22 -9.00 -7.74
C ARG A 279 -5.03 -7.90 -8.41
N GLY A 280 -6.35 -8.00 -8.27
CA GLY A 280 -7.32 -7.05 -8.79
C GLY A 280 -8.10 -7.62 -9.97
N ARG A 281 -8.89 -6.77 -10.61
CA ARG A 281 -9.75 -7.13 -11.76
C ARG A 281 -9.63 -6.14 -12.90
N GLY A 282 -8.78 -5.12 -12.72
CA GLY A 282 -8.29 -4.28 -13.79
C GLY A 282 -7.10 -4.92 -14.49
N THR A 283 -6.44 -4.08 -15.29
CA THR A 283 -5.14 -4.37 -15.89
C THR A 283 -4.06 -3.65 -15.09
N GLY A 284 -3.11 -4.40 -14.53
CA GLY A 284 -1.90 -3.87 -13.93
C GLY A 284 -0.73 -3.97 -14.89
N THR A 285 0.17 -2.99 -14.87
CA THR A 285 1.46 -3.05 -15.56
C THR A 285 2.53 -2.70 -14.55
N TYR A 286 3.55 -3.54 -14.40
CA TYR A 286 4.75 -3.22 -13.65
C TYR A 286 5.90 -3.00 -14.63
N SER A 287 6.47 -1.81 -14.61
CA SER A 287 7.46 -1.35 -15.60
C SER A 287 8.80 -0.91 -15.02
N GLY A 288 8.88 -0.74 -13.69
CA GLY A 288 10.12 -0.39 -13.01
C GLY A 288 11.03 -1.61 -12.76
N LEU A 289 12.12 -1.38 -12.03
CA LEU A 289 12.99 -2.45 -11.54
C LEU A 289 12.22 -3.28 -10.50
N ILE A 290 12.33 -4.61 -10.59
CA ILE A 290 11.89 -5.54 -9.55
C ILE A 290 13.18 -6.15 -8.99
N ASP A 291 13.51 -5.83 -7.75
CA ASP A 291 14.70 -6.34 -7.07
C ASP A 291 14.28 -7.27 -5.94
N GLY A 292 14.95 -8.41 -5.81
CA GLY A 292 14.63 -9.41 -4.80
C GLY A 292 15.82 -10.32 -4.55
N SER A 293 16.01 -10.69 -3.29
CA SER A 293 17.01 -11.66 -2.86
C SER A 293 16.46 -13.09 -2.92
N ALA A 294 17.30 -14.07 -2.54
CA ALA A 294 16.91 -15.48 -2.46
C ALA A 294 15.73 -15.70 -1.50
N GLY A 295 14.52 -15.77 -2.06
CA GLY A 295 13.26 -15.96 -1.34
C GLY A 295 12.16 -14.98 -1.73
N GLY A 296 12.54 -13.81 -2.27
CA GLY A 296 11.59 -12.85 -2.84
C GLY A 296 11.01 -13.33 -4.16
N GLY A 297 9.77 -12.93 -4.46
CA GLY A 297 9.11 -13.37 -5.69
C GLY A 297 7.85 -12.60 -6.07
N ILE A 298 7.28 -12.97 -7.21
CA ILE A 298 6.01 -12.47 -7.70
C ILE A 298 5.01 -13.62 -7.74
N LYS A 299 3.85 -13.43 -7.13
CA LYS A 299 2.75 -14.38 -7.19
C LYS A 299 1.52 -13.72 -7.80
N LYS A 300 0.97 -14.29 -8.86
CA LYS A 300 -0.24 -13.78 -9.50
C LYS A 300 -1.47 -14.60 -9.08
N LEU A 301 -2.44 -13.89 -8.47
CA LEU A 301 -3.72 -14.45 -8.00
C LEU A 301 -4.92 -13.67 -8.52
N GLY A 302 -6.10 -14.29 -8.57
CA GLY A 302 -7.35 -13.69 -9.04
C GLY A 302 -7.67 -13.98 -10.51
N ILE A 303 -8.76 -14.70 -10.74
CA ILE A 303 -9.20 -15.27 -12.03
C ILE A 303 -9.48 -14.28 -13.18
N SER A 304 -9.62 -12.97 -12.92
CA SER A 304 -10.05 -11.99 -13.94
C SER A 304 -9.13 -10.78 -14.12
N SER A 305 -7.97 -10.73 -13.45
CA SER A 305 -6.96 -9.70 -13.70
C SER A 305 -5.97 -10.10 -14.77
N THR A 306 -5.47 -9.09 -15.48
CA THR A 306 -4.24 -9.18 -16.27
C THR A 306 -3.18 -8.34 -15.58
N TRP A 307 -1.99 -8.89 -15.41
CA TRP A 307 -0.79 -8.12 -15.05
C TRP A 307 0.25 -8.26 -16.15
N ASN A 308 0.84 -7.15 -16.57
CA ASN A 308 1.94 -7.11 -17.53
C ASN A 308 3.23 -6.74 -16.78
N LEU A 309 4.27 -7.55 -16.91
CA LEU A 309 5.60 -7.24 -16.40
C LEU A 309 6.48 -6.86 -17.59
N THR A 310 6.92 -5.60 -17.63
CA THR A 310 7.68 -5.03 -18.76
C THR A 310 9.00 -4.39 -18.34
N GLY A 311 9.28 -4.33 -17.04
CA GLY A 311 10.53 -3.80 -16.50
C GLY A 311 11.69 -4.82 -16.52
N THR A 312 12.62 -4.63 -15.58
CA THR A 312 13.72 -5.57 -15.32
C THR A 312 13.51 -6.22 -13.97
N MET A 313 13.63 -7.54 -13.90
CA MET A 313 13.67 -8.29 -12.66
C MET A 313 15.10 -8.77 -12.41
N LEU A 314 15.71 -8.30 -11.32
CA LEU A 314 16.98 -8.82 -10.83
C LEU A 314 16.69 -10.12 -10.08
N PHE A 315 17.40 -11.18 -10.47
CA PHE A 315 17.24 -12.48 -9.84
C PHE A 315 18.58 -12.99 -9.33
N ASP A 316 18.73 -12.98 -8.01
CA ASP A 316 19.84 -13.67 -7.36
C ASP A 316 19.55 -15.18 -7.29
N ILE A 317 20.29 -15.93 -8.09
CA ILE A 317 20.19 -17.40 -8.11
C ILE A 317 20.94 -18.06 -6.94
N ASP A 318 21.78 -17.32 -6.22
CA ASP A 318 22.54 -17.88 -5.11
C ASP A 318 21.62 -18.08 -3.90
N GLY A 319 21.37 -19.33 -3.55
CA GLY A 319 20.46 -19.68 -2.45
C GLY A 319 18.96 -19.70 -2.80
N ALA A 320 18.58 -19.49 -4.07
CA ALA A 320 17.18 -19.61 -4.49
C ALA A 320 16.66 -21.06 -4.29
N THR A 321 15.59 -21.22 -3.51
CA THR A 321 14.97 -22.53 -3.21
C THR A 321 13.52 -22.65 -3.65
N SER A 322 12.93 -21.55 -4.12
CA SER A 322 11.54 -21.43 -4.55
C SER A 322 11.45 -20.89 -5.97
N SER A 323 10.26 -20.99 -6.56
CA SER A 323 9.93 -20.32 -7.82
C SER A 323 10.00 -18.81 -7.65
N LEU A 324 10.58 -18.12 -8.64
CA LEU A 324 10.64 -16.65 -8.65
C LEU A 324 9.28 -16.03 -9.00
N ILE A 325 8.59 -16.64 -9.97
CA ILE A 325 7.24 -16.24 -10.38
C ILE A 325 6.31 -17.44 -10.22
N GLU A 326 5.21 -17.26 -9.50
CA GLU A 326 4.12 -18.22 -9.40
C GLU A 326 2.85 -17.63 -10.03
N LEU A 327 2.18 -18.41 -10.86
CA LEU A 327 0.88 -18.07 -11.44
C LEU A 327 -0.14 -19.14 -11.07
N ASP A 328 -1.00 -18.84 -10.10
CA ASP A 328 -2.10 -19.75 -9.78
C ASP A 328 -3.39 -19.35 -10.53
N GLU A 329 -3.63 -18.06 -10.78
CA GLU A 329 -4.89 -17.58 -11.36
C GLU A 329 -4.77 -16.29 -12.20
N GLY A 330 -5.68 -16.13 -13.16
CA GLY A 330 -5.77 -14.95 -14.03
C GLY A 330 -4.70 -14.95 -15.13
N THR A 331 -4.41 -13.78 -15.69
CA THR A 331 -3.41 -13.63 -16.76
C THR A 331 -2.18 -12.91 -16.26
N LEU A 332 -0.99 -13.44 -16.57
CA LEU A 332 0.29 -12.77 -16.38
C LEU A 332 1.01 -12.70 -17.73
N ASP A 333 1.38 -11.51 -18.17
CA ASP A 333 2.18 -11.29 -19.37
C ASP A 333 3.61 -10.92 -18.98
N ILE A 334 4.55 -11.79 -19.34
CA ILE A 334 6.00 -11.60 -19.14
C ILE A 334 6.74 -11.39 -20.47
N SER A 335 6.02 -11.25 -21.58
CA SER A 335 6.62 -11.12 -22.92
C SER A 335 7.44 -9.83 -23.09
N GLY A 336 7.25 -8.84 -22.22
CA GLY A 336 8.05 -7.62 -22.15
C GLY A 336 9.12 -7.62 -21.04
N LEU A 337 9.13 -8.62 -20.15
CA LEU A 337 10.00 -8.65 -18.98
C LEU A 337 11.46 -8.90 -19.38
N THR A 338 12.39 -8.16 -18.78
CA THR A 338 13.81 -8.51 -18.80
C THR A 338 14.16 -9.25 -17.52
N ILE A 339 14.65 -10.49 -17.63
CA ILE A 339 15.25 -11.19 -16.48
C ILE A 339 16.75 -10.92 -16.50
N ASP A 340 17.28 -10.39 -15.40
CA ASP A 340 18.69 -10.14 -15.22
C ASP A 340 19.23 -10.97 -14.05
N PHE A 341 20.17 -11.87 -14.33
CA PHE A 341 20.71 -12.78 -13.32
C PHE A 341 21.85 -12.12 -12.53
N ALA A 342 21.74 -12.15 -11.21
CA ALA A 342 22.77 -11.76 -10.25
C ALA A 342 23.31 -13.00 -9.50
N GLY A 343 24.43 -12.84 -8.78
CA GLY A 343 25.04 -13.92 -7.98
C GLY A 343 26.24 -14.60 -8.66
N ALA A 344 27.16 -15.14 -7.84
CA ALA A 344 28.49 -15.53 -8.32
C ALA A 344 28.56 -16.91 -8.99
N LEU A 345 27.72 -17.89 -8.64
CA LEU A 345 27.74 -19.22 -9.26
C LEU A 345 26.38 -19.92 -9.09
N ALA A 346 25.78 -20.34 -10.21
CA ALA A 346 24.67 -21.28 -10.18
C ALA A 346 25.13 -22.63 -9.60
N THR A 347 24.56 -23.05 -8.48
CA THR A 347 24.91 -24.28 -7.75
C THR A 347 24.00 -25.46 -8.07
N LEU A 348 22.80 -25.21 -8.60
CA LEU A 348 21.81 -26.23 -8.92
C LEU A 348 21.82 -26.55 -10.43
N GLU A 349 21.52 -27.80 -10.79
CA GLU A 349 21.37 -28.20 -12.19
C GLU A 349 20.15 -27.52 -12.87
N GLN A 350 19.18 -27.10 -12.06
CA GLN A 350 17.93 -26.50 -12.52
C GLN A 350 17.38 -25.50 -11.48
N TYR A 351 16.82 -24.41 -11.98
CA TYR A 351 16.01 -23.45 -11.23
C TYR A 351 14.66 -23.25 -11.91
N VAL A 352 13.58 -23.15 -11.13
CA VAL A 352 12.26 -22.79 -11.65
C VAL A 352 12.12 -21.27 -11.63
N LEU A 353 12.09 -20.66 -12.80
CA LEU A 353 11.93 -19.21 -12.93
C LEU A 353 10.45 -18.83 -12.87
N VAL A 354 9.60 -19.61 -13.53
CA VAL A 354 8.15 -19.40 -13.55
C VAL A 354 7.47 -20.74 -13.38
N ASP A 355 6.57 -20.83 -12.40
CA ASP A 355 5.64 -21.94 -12.24
C ASP A 355 4.22 -21.48 -12.55
N TYR A 356 3.59 -22.12 -13.53
CA TYR A 356 2.20 -21.87 -13.92
C TYR A 356 1.41 -23.18 -14.03
N ALA A 357 1.82 -24.21 -13.29
CA ALA A 357 1.17 -25.52 -13.28
C ALA A 357 -0.14 -25.53 -12.49
N THR A 358 -0.27 -24.65 -11.50
CA THR A 358 -1.43 -24.54 -10.60
C THR A 358 -2.62 -23.82 -11.24
N GLY A 359 -2.40 -23.01 -12.28
CA GLY A 359 -3.46 -22.42 -13.08
C GLY A 359 -3.07 -21.14 -13.83
N GLY A 360 -4.08 -20.34 -14.17
CA GLY A 360 -3.92 -19.08 -14.89
C GLY A 360 -3.57 -19.22 -16.39
N THR A 361 -3.24 -18.09 -17.00
CA THR A 361 -2.79 -17.96 -18.39
C THR A 361 -1.51 -17.14 -18.43
N LEU A 362 -0.40 -17.78 -18.80
CA LEU A 362 0.87 -17.10 -19.01
C LEU A 362 0.98 -16.63 -20.46
N VAL A 363 1.18 -15.33 -20.67
CA VAL A 363 1.55 -14.75 -21.96
C VAL A 363 3.06 -14.55 -21.98
N LYS A 364 3.72 -15.11 -23.00
CA LYS A 364 5.17 -15.18 -23.12
C LYS A 364 5.59 -14.97 -24.58
N GLY A 365 6.84 -14.57 -24.80
CA GLY A 365 7.36 -14.38 -26.16
C GLY A 365 7.47 -15.70 -26.94
N SER A 366 7.47 -15.62 -28.27
CA SER A 366 7.43 -16.80 -29.17
C SER A 366 8.75 -17.55 -29.29
N PHE A 367 9.88 -16.87 -29.05
CA PHE A 367 11.23 -17.45 -29.15
C PHE A 367 11.97 -17.44 -27.81
N ASN A 368 11.79 -16.37 -27.04
CA ASN A 368 12.23 -16.25 -25.66
C ASN A 368 10.96 -16.09 -24.83
N PRO A 369 10.75 -16.88 -23.75
CA PRO A 369 9.58 -16.68 -22.89
C PRO A 369 9.52 -15.26 -22.32
N PHE A 370 10.68 -14.64 -22.10
CA PHE A 370 10.84 -13.26 -21.65
C PHE A 370 11.08 -12.30 -22.82
N GLY A 371 10.90 -11.00 -22.58
CA GLY A 371 11.28 -9.96 -23.55
C GLY A 371 12.80 -9.96 -23.79
N SER A 372 13.59 -10.07 -22.73
CA SER A 372 15.04 -10.29 -22.84
C SER A 372 15.61 -11.03 -21.63
N VAL A 373 16.84 -11.53 -21.77
CA VAL A 373 17.59 -12.21 -20.69
C VAL A 373 19.01 -11.64 -20.64
N ALA A 374 19.39 -11.10 -19.49
CA ALA A 374 20.68 -10.47 -19.23
C ALA A 374 21.50 -11.28 -18.20
N ASN A 375 22.83 -11.17 -18.26
CA ASN A 375 23.80 -11.78 -17.32
C ASN A 375 23.61 -13.27 -16.99
N LYS A 376 22.94 -14.02 -17.88
CA LYS A 376 22.71 -15.46 -17.72
C LYS A 376 24.02 -16.22 -17.43
N PRO A 377 24.07 -17.07 -16.39
CA PRO A 377 25.26 -17.85 -16.08
C PRO A 377 25.80 -18.64 -17.28
N GLY A 378 27.12 -18.69 -17.38
CA GLY A 378 27.81 -19.50 -18.38
C GLY A 378 27.44 -20.98 -18.23
N GLY A 379 27.12 -21.64 -19.34
CA GLY A 379 26.71 -23.04 -19.32
C GLY A 379 25.26 -23.28 -18.92
N TYR A 380 24.39 -22.26 -18.84
CA TYR A 380 22.95 -22.43 -18.62
C TYR A 380 22.11 -22.00 -19.82
N ALA A 381 20.86 -22.47 -19.90
CA ALA A 381 19.86 -22.05 -20.88
C ALA A 381 18.51 -21.84 -20.22
N VAL A 382 17.71 -20.92 -20.76
CA VAL A 382 16.29 -20.78 -20.40
C VAL A 382 15.48 -21.74 -21.25
N PHE A 383 14.67 -22.57 -20.61
CA PHE A 383 13.88 -23.62 -21.24
C PHE A 383 12.41 -23.49 -20.87
N ASP A 384 11.53 -23.55 -21.86
CA ASP A 384 10.08 -23.55 -21.68
C ASP A 384 9.56 -24.99 -21.62
N ASP A 385 9.36 -25.50 -20.41
CA ASP A 385 8.79 -26.81 -20.16
C ASP A 385 7.26 -26.74 -20.20
N VAL A 386 6.72 -26.76 -21.42
CA VAL A 386 5.27 -26.75 -21.66
C VAL A 386 4.55 -27.97 -21.11
N VAL A 387 5.25 -29.07 -20.82
CA VAL A 387 4.64 -30.29 -20.27
C VAL A 387 4.35 -30.11 -18.80
N ASN A 388 5.32 -29.58 -18.05
CA ASN A 388 5.16 -29.30 -16.63
C ASN A 388 4.62 -27.90 -16.34
N SER A 389 4.39 -27.09 -17.38
CA SER A 389 3.93 -25.71 -17.24
C SER A 389 4.91 -24.86 -16.41
N GLN A 390 6.19 -24.92 -16.78
CA GLN A 390 7.27 -24.21 -16.11
C GLN A 390 8.22 -23.53 -17.10
N ILE A 391 8.84 -22.43 -16.68
CA ILE A 391 10.03 -21.88 -17.34
C ILE A 391 11.22 -22.11 -16.41
N LEU A 392 12.26 -22.73 -16.95
CA LEU A 392 13.41 -23.22 -16.20
C LEU A 392 14.69 -22.51 -16.64
N LEU A 393 15.62 -22.35 -15.71
CA LEU A 393 17.04 -22.15 -16.01
C LEU A 393 17.76 -23.48 -15.78
N ILE A 394 18.27 -24.11 -16.84
CA ILE A 394 18.89 -25.44 -16.78
C ILE A 394 20.36 -25.41 -17.19
N ALA A 395 21.19 -26.21 -16.52
CA ALA A 395 22.57 -26.42 -16.92
C ALA A 395 22.62 -27.16 -18.27
N VAL A 396 23.36 -26.60 -19.22
CA VAL A 396 23.66 -27.19 -20.52
C VAL A 396 24.90 -28.07 -20.32
N PRO A 397 24.80 -29.38 -20.59
CA PRO A 397 25.96 -30.26 -20.51
C PRO A 397 27.07 -29.71 -21.40
N THR A 398 28.23 -29.37 -20.81
CA THR A 398 29.42 -29.06 -21.59
C THR A 398 29.69 -30.27 -22.49
N PRO A 399 29.83 -30.10 -23.81
CA PRO A 399 30.19 -31.20 -24.69
C PRO A 399 31.53 -31.75 -24.24
N GLY A 400 31.51 -32.80 -23.42
CA GLY A 400 32.72 -33.56 -23.13
C GLY A 400 33.25 -34.07 -24.47
N ALA A 401 34.56 -33.96 -24.67
CA ALA A 401 35.27 -34.31 -25.90
C ALA A 401 35.13 -35.79 -26.36
N GLY A 402 34.13 -36.53 -25.91
CA GLY A 402 33.82 -37.90 -26.31
C GLY A 402 32.33 -38.30 -26.27
N ALA A 403 31.39 -37.41 -25.96
CA ALA A 403 29.96 -37.76 -25.97
C ALA A 403 29.30 -37.36 -27.32
N MET A 404 29.47 -38.21 -28.33
CA MET A 404 28.65 -38.13 -29.55
C MET A 404 27.18 -38.39 -29.20
N GLY A 405 26.34 -37.37 -29.42
CA GLY A 405 24.95 -37.57 -29.82
C GLY A 405 23.92 -37.77 -28.71
N ILE A 406 23.78 -36.84 -27.77
CA ILE A 406 22.44 -36.57 -27.24
C ILE A 406 21.81 -35.55 -28.20
N VAL A 407 21.09 -36.09 -29.17
CA VAL A 407 20.10 -35.34 -29.94
C VAL A 407 19.05 -34.93 -28.93
N LEU A 408 19.04 -33.65 -28.54
CA LEU A 408 17.89 -33.03 -27.90
C LEU A 408 16.74 -33.19 -28.91
N MET A 409 15.92 -34.23 -28.75
CA MET A 409 14.69 -34.40 -29.53
C MET A 409 13.73 -33.30 -29.09
N LEU A 410 13.94 -32.09 -29.61
CA LEU A 410 12.90 -31.08 -29.71
C LEU A 410 11.76 -31.75 -30.48
N GLY A 411 10.71 -32.13 -29.77
CA GLY A 411 9.56 -32.81 -30.35
C GLY A 411 8.98 -31.99 -31.48
N THR A 412 9.27 -32.37 -32.73
CA THR A 412 8.57 -31.84 -33.89
C THR A 412 7.11 -32.25 -33.78
N ALA A 413 6.25 -31.30 -33.42
CA ALA A 413 4.80 -31.44 -33.49
C ALA A 413 4.41 -31.87 -34.91
N ALA A 414 3.84 -33.06 -35.04
CA ALA A 414 3.44 -33.64 -36.31
C ALA A 414 2.40 -32.76 -37.02
N CYS A 415 2.81 -32.12 -38.11
CA CYS A 415 1.94 -31.41 -39.05
C CYS A 415 0.94 -32.40 -39.69
N ARG A 416 -0.26 -32.50 -39.10
CA ARG A 416 -1.36 -33.33 -39.60
C ARG A 416 -2.01 -32.63 -40.81
N ARG A 417 -1.53 -32.92 -42.03
CA ARG A 417 -2.23 -32.55 -43.28
C ARG A 417 -3.60 -33.23 -43.29
N ARG A 418 -4.69 -32.44 -43.20
CA ARG A 418 -6.03 -32.89 -43.59
C ARG A 418 -6.07 -33.00 -45.12
N ARG A 419 -6.53 -34.15 -45.61
CA ARG A 419 -7.09 -34.28 -46.96
C ARG A 419 -8.57 -33.97 -46.90
#